data_AF-A0A9D8RI77-F1
#
_entry.id   AF-A0A9D8RI77-F1
#
_cell.length_a   1.000
_cell.length_b   1.000
_cell.length_c   1.000
_cell.angle_alpha   90.00
_cell.angle_beta   90.00
_cell.angle_gamma   90.00
#
_symmetry.space_group_name_H-M   'P 1'
#
loop_
_entity.id
_entity.type
_entity.pdbx_description
1 polymer ?
#
loop_
_entity_poly.entity_id
_entity_poly.type
_entity_poly.pdbx_seq_one_letter_code
_entity_poly.pdbx_strand_id
1 'polypeptide(L)'
;MDKNRRNKKYSNWNNQKNNSQQNNRNNNNNNNEQGKKTFQFNHTLYEDEASRRERQRAIQEIKAREVICPKCGQQISDVASAIQDKTSGKPVHFECVLSEIEKNENVGPNEKIAYIGQGRFGLLYYENIRDQRHFTIKKIIEWEDKDKKSEWREEIGSLYSQVD
;
A
#
# COMPACT_ATOMS: atom_id res chain seq x y z
N MET A 1 43.02 30.23 2.84
CA MET A 1 41.61 30.51 2.48
C MET A 1 41.42 29.99 1.06
N ASP A 2 41.26 28.68 0.85
CA ASP A 2 40.02 27.88 1.03
C ASP A 2 38.88 28.39 0.12
N LYS A 3 38.19 27.62 -0.73
CA LYS A 3 38.11 26.17 -0.94
C LYS A 3 37.52 25.89 -2.35
N ASN A 4 38.19 24.98 -3.06
CA ASN A 4 37.69 23.94 -3.95
C ASN A 4 36.30 24.07 -4.63
N ARG A 5 36.36 24.33 -5.95
CA ARG A 5 35.58 23.63 -6.97
C ARG A 5 35.85 22.12 -6.89
N ARG A 6 34.84 21.26 -7.07
CA ARG A 6 34.99 20.00 -7.83
C ARG A 6 33.65 19.33 -8.15
N ASN A 7 33.35 19.46 -9.44
CA ASN A 7 32.52 18.63 -10.30
C ASN A 7 32.71 17.12 -10.01
N LYS A 8 31.63 16.38 -9.71
CA LYS A 8 31.67 14.91 -9.62
C LYS A 8 31.01 14.29 -10.84
N LYS A 9 31.87 13.73 -11.69
CA LYS A 9 31.56 12.88 -12.85
C LYS A 9 30.70 11.69 -12.42
N TYR A 10 29.65 11.43 -13.19
CA TYR A 10 29.01 10.13 -13.28
C TYR A 10 30.03 9.11 -13.80
N SER A 11 30.22 8.00 -13.07
CA SER A 11 31.06 6.89 -13.50
C SER A 11 30.17 5.71 -13.89
N ASN A 12 30.33 5.31 -15.14
CA ASN A 12 29.74 4.15 -15.79
C ASN A 12 29.91 2.87 -14.96
N TRP A 13 28.82 2.12 -14.86
CA TRP A 13 28.81 0.75 -14.35
C TRP A 13 28.90 -0.18 -15.57
N ASN A 14 30.07 -0.78 -15.79
CA ASN A 14 30.18 -1.87 -16.75
C ASN A 14 31.26 -2.87 -16.33
N ASN A 15 30.84 -4.15 -16.27
CA ASN A 15 31.59 -5.39 -16.42
C ASN A 15 32.92 -5.61 -15.69
N GLN A 16 32.99 -6.69 -14.90
CA GLN A 16 33.74 -7.90 -15.32
C GLN A 16 33.61 -9.03 -14.28
N LYS A 17 33.08 -10.17 -14.72
CA LYS A 17 33.39 -11.50 -14.16
C LYS A 17 34.81 -11.87 -14.60
N ASN A 18 35.62 -12.44 -13.71
CA ASN A 18 36.47 -13.61 -13.97
C ASN A 18 37.17 -14.14 -12.71
N ASN A 19 37.23 -15.47 -12.66
CA ASN A 19 37.91 -16.35 -11.70
C ASN A 19 39.36 -15.95 -11.38
N SER A 20 39.83 -16.20 -10.15
CA SER A 20 41.08 -16.94 -9.90
C SER A 20 41.22 -17.36 -8.44
N GLN A 21 41.99 -18.42 -8.26
CA GLN A 21 42.23 -19.27 -7.10
C GLN A 21 42.88 -18.58 -5.89
N GLN A 22 42.63 -19.20 -4.72
CA GLN A 22 43.54 -19.40 -3.58
C GLN A 22 44.40 -18.22 -3.09
N ASN A 23 44.21 -17.83 -1.83
CA ASN A 23 45.24 -18.13 -0.83
C ASN A 23 44.76 -17.94 0.61
N ASN A 24 44.98 -19.00 1.37
CA ASN A 24 44.79 -19.11 2.80
C ASN A 24 45.94 -18.37 3.49
N ARG A 25 45.68 -17.23 4.15
CA ARG A 25 46.61 -16.63 5.11
C ARG A 25 45.84 -16.05 6.29
N ASN A 26 45.92 -16.77 7.40
CA ASN A 26 45.67 -16.26 8.73
C ASN A 26 46.39 -14.92 8.93
N ASN A 27 45.65 -13.90 9.33
CA ASN A 27 46.25 -12.78 10.04
C ASN A 27 45.28 -12.29 11.11
N ASN A 28 45.60 -12.66 12.35
CA ASN A 28 45.08 -12.01 13.54
C ASN A 28 45.50 -10.55 13.49
N ASN A 29 44.55 -9.61 13.52
CA ASN A 29 44.78 -8.32 14.12
C ASN A 29 43.47 -7.69 14.58
N ASN A 30 43.38 -7.51 15.89
CA ASN A 30 42.45 -6.63 16.56
C ASN A 30 42.71 -5.18 16.10
N ASN A 31 41.68 -4.47 15.70
CA ASN A 31 41.25 -3.21 16.33
C ASN A 31 40.16 -2.50 15.51
N ASN A 32 38.96 -2.47 16.09
CA ASN A 32 38.16 -1.28 16.35
C ASN A 32 37.95 -0.26 15.21
N GLU A 33 36.95 -0.51 14.35
CA GLU A 33 36.30 0.56 13.57
C GLU A 33 34.78 0.34 13.49
N GLN A 34 34.07 1.17 14.25
CA GLN A 34 32.80 1.81 13.91
C GLN A 34 31.88 0.99 12.98
N GLY A 35 30.97 0.25 13.60
CA GLY A 35 29.94 -0.56 12.93
C GLY A 35 29.05 0.26 12.02
N LYS A 36 29.48 0.45 10.76
CA LYS A 36 28.58 0.67 9.65
C LYS A 36 27.82 -0.63 9.47
N LYS A 37 26.62 -0.71 10.07
CA LYS A 37 25.65 -1.76 9.76
C LYS A 37 25.32 -1.62 8.28
N THR A 38 26.03 -2.37 7.45
CA THR A 38 25.58 -2.62 6.08
C THR A 38 24.19 -3.23 6.23
N PHE A 39 23.18 -2.56 5.69
CA PHE A 39 21.85 -3.14 5.58
C PHE A 39 22.02 -4.37 4.68
N GLN A 40 22.23 -5.53 5.30
CA GLN A 40 22.13 -6.80 4.63
C GLN A 40 20.66 -6.93 4.28
N PHE A 41 20.32 -6.68 3.01
CA PHE A 41 19.07 -7.17 2.47
C PHE A 41 19.13 -8.69 2.62
N ASN A 42 18.50 -9.22 3.67
CA ASN A 42 18.17 -10.62 3.76
C ASN A 42 17.14 -10.88 2.67
N HIS A 43 17.60 -11.02 1.43
CA HIS A 43 16.85 -11.62 0.37
C HIS A 43 16.64 -13.07 0.82
N THR A 44 15.52 -13.35 1.46
CA THR A 44 15.16 -14.73 1.81
C THR A 44 15.12 -15.51 0.51
N LEU A 45 16.10 -16.40 0.37
CA LEU A 45 16.28 -17.26 -0.77
C LEU A 45 15.31 -18.42 -0.60
N TYR A 46 14.42 -18.58 -1.57
CA TYR A 46 13.48 -19.70 -1.74
C TYR A 46 12.43 -19.87 -0.62
N GLU A 47 11.23 -19.33 -0.85
CA GLU A 47 10.02 -19.92 -0.25
C GLU A 47 9.90 -21.37 -0.73
N ASP A 48 9.69 -22.30 0.20
CA ASP A 48 9.41 -23.69 -0.13
C ASP A 48 8.09 -23.83 -0.91
N GLU A 49 8.02 -24.77 -1.86
CA GLU A 49 6.82 -24.98 -2.68
C GLU A 49 5.59 -25.40 -1.86
N ALA A 50 5.76 -26.02 -0.69
CA ALA A 50 4.65 -26.31 0.21
C ALA A 50 4.09 -25.02 0.83
N SER A 51 4.98 -24.11 1.28
CA SER A 51 4.58 -22.80 1.81
C SER A 51 3.83 -21.97 0.77
N ARG A 52 4.32 -21.92 -0.48
CA ARG A 52 3.62 -21.22 -1.58
C ARG A 52 2.22 -21.80 -1.85
N ARG A 53 2.07 -23.13 -1.76
CA ARG A 53 0.77 -23.80 -1.95
C ARG A 53 -0.20 -23.53 -0.81
N GLU A 54 0.29 -23.51 0.43
CA GLU A 54 -0.51 -23.19 1.61
C GLU A 54 -1.00 -21.74 1.57
N ARG A 55 -0.10 -20.80 1.26
CA ARG A 55 -0.42 -19.40 0.93
C ARG A 55 -1.52 -19.28 -0.12
N GLN A 56 -1.39 -20.00 -1.22
CA GLN A 56 -2.37 -19.95 -2.30
C GLN A 56 -3.74 -20.51 -1.88
N ARG A 57 -3.77 -21.58 -1.05
CA ARG A 57 -5.01 -22.15 -0.52
C ARG A 57 -5.71 -21.19 0.43
N ALA A 58 -4.99 -20.56 1.35
CA ALA A 58 -5.55 -19.56 2.26
C ALA A 58 -6.14 -18.37 1.48
N ILE A 59 -5.43 -17.85 0.47
CA ILE A 59 -5.98 -16.80 -0.41
C ILE A 59 -7.25 -17.26 -1.14
N GLN A 60 -7.26 -18.50 -1.63
CA GLN A 60 -8.45 -19.07 -2.29
C GLN A 60 -9.62 -19.21 -1.34
N GLU A 61 -9.40 -19.63 -0.10
CA GLU A 61 -10.44 -19.75 0.92
C GLU A 61 -11.04 -18.38 1.29
N ILE A 62 -10.19 -17.35 1.47
CA ILE A 62 -10.66 -15.97 1.69
C ILE A 62 -11.52 -15.51 0.51
N LYS A 63 -11.08 -15.75 -0.73
CA LYS A 63 -11.82 -15.39 -1.94
C LYS A 63 -13.12 -16.18 -2.13
N ALA A 64 -13.20 -17.39 -1.59
CA ALA A 64 -14.39 -18.22 -1.66
C ALA A 64 -15.52 -17.74 -0.74
N ARG A 65 -15.23 -16.87 0.25
CA ARG A 65 -16.27 -16.26 1.09
C ARG A 65 -17.08 -15.27 0.26
N GLU A 66 -18.33 -15.63 0.01
CA GLU A 66 -19.29 -14.74 -0.66
C GLU A 66 -19.72 -13.63 0.30
N VAL A 67 -19.07 -12.47 0.17
CA VAL A 67 -19.45 -11.27 0.92
C VAL A 67 -20.40 -10.45 0.05
N ILE A 68 -21.64 -10.30 0.47
CA ILE A 68 -22.66 -9.52 -0.26
C ILE A 68 -22.69 -8.08 0.23
N CYS A 69 -22.58 -7.13 -0.69
CA CYS A 69 -22.69 -5.71 -0.39
C CYS A 69 -24.13 -5.34 0.00
N PRO A 70 -24.37 -4.71 1.17
CA PRO A 70 -25.71 -4.35 1.60
C PRO A 70 -26.32 -3.18 0.81
N LYS A 71 -25.53 -2.42 0.04
CA LYS A 71 -26.03 -1.27 -0.75
C LYS A 71 -26.54 -1.68 -2.13
N CYS A 72 -25.82 -2.53 -2.86
CA CYS A 72 -26.21 -2.96 -4.21
C CYS A 72 -26.69 -4.41 -4.29
N GLY A 73 -26.51 -5.22 -3.25
CA GLY A 73 -26.87 -6.64 -3.22
C GLY A 73 -25.95 -7.54 -4.06
N GLN A 74 -24.88 -7.01 -4.64
CA GLN A 74 -23.90 -7.78 -5.41
C GLN A 74 -22.77 -8.29 -4.53
N GLN A 75 -22.11 -9.36 -4.97
CA GLN A 75 -20.93 -9.89 -4.29
C GLN A 75 -19.75 -8.91 -4.39
N ILE A 76 -19.00 -8.81 -3.30
CA ILE A 76 -17.73 -8.09 -3.22
C ILE A 76 -16.64 -9.07 -3.65
N SER A 77 -16.05 -8.84 -4.82
CA SER A 77 -14.99 -9.68 -5.39
C SER A 77 -13.66 -9.54 -4.66
N ASP A 78 -13.38 -8.34 -4.16
CA ASP A 78 -12.20 -8.03 -3.36
C ASP A 78 -12.62 -7.36 -2.04
N VAL A 79 -12.68 -8.15 -0.98
CA VAL A 79 -13.09 -7.66 0.33
C VAL A 79 -12.02 -6.76 0.95
N ALA A 80 -10.75 -6.85 0.51
CA ALA A 80 -9.68 -5.99 1.02
C ALA A 80 -9.86 -4.52 0.60
N SER A 81 -10.43 -4.26 -0.58
CA SER A 81 -10.77 -2.92 -1.06
C SER A 81 -12.14 -2.41 -0.62
N ALA A 82 -12.93 -3.24 0.08
CA ALA A 82 -14.23 -2.84 0.61
C ALA A 82 -14.10 -1.74 1.68
N ILE A 83 -15.16 -0.95 1.81
CA ILE A 83 -15.33 0.08 2.84
C ILE A 83 -16.40 -0.39 3.83
N GLN A 84 -16.21 -0.12 5.11
CA GLN A 84 -17.22 -0.38 6.13
C GLN A 84 -18.40 0.57 5.97
N ASP A 85 -19.61 0.01 5.99
CA ASP A 85 -20.82 0.81 6.07
C ASP A 85 -20.92 1.52 7.43
N LYS A 86 -21.26 2.81 7.40
CA LYS A 86 -21.44 3.62 8.61
C LYS A 86 -22.61 3.13 9.48
N THR A 87 -23.64 2.53 8.87
CA THR A 87 -24.84 2.08 9.60
C THR A 87 -24.77 0.64 10.05
N SER A 88 -24.38 -0.27 9.16
CA SER A 88 -24.42 -1.72 9.43
C SER A 88 -23.09 -2.31 9.88
N GLY A 89 -21.97 -1.59 9.72
CA GLY A 89 -20.63 -2.11 10.01
C GLY A 89 -20.15 -3.21 9.05
N LYS A 90 -20.96 -3.55 8.04
CA LYS A 90 -20.66 -4.56 7.03
C LYS A 90 -19.80 -3.99 5.90
N PRO A 91 -19.02 -4.82 5.20
CA PRO A 91 -18.28 -4.40 4.02
C PRO A 91 -19.24 -4.01 2.88
N VAL A 92 -18.91 -2.93 2.19
CA VAL A 92 -19.61 -2.31 1.07
C VAL A 92 -18.60 -2.04 -0.04
N HIS A 93 -19.04 -2.09 -1.30
CA HIS A 93 -18.19 -1.63 -2.41
C HIS A 93 -17.80 -0.16 -2.26
N PHE A 94 -16.56 0.15 -2.60
CA PHE A 94 -16.06 1.52 -2.63
C PHE A 94 -16.93 2.43 -3.51
N GLU A 95 -17.33 1.93 -4.69
CA GLU A 95 -18.15 2.66 -5.67
C GLU A 95 -19.56 2.94 -5.15
N CYS A 96 -20.13 2.02 -4.35
CA CYS A 96 -21.45 2.22 -3.74
C CYS A 96 -21.41 3.37 -2.74
N VAL A 97 -20.36 3.43 -1.92
CA VAL A 97 -20.14 4.54 -0.99
C VAL A 97 -19.95 5.85 -1.75
N LEU A 98 -19.09 5.87 -2.77
CA LEU A 98 -18.86 7.07 -3.58
C LEU A 98 -20.17 7.60 -4.18
N SER A 99 -20.96 6.71 -4.79
CA SER A 99 -22.25 7.06 -5.41
C SER A 99 -23.27 7.59 -4.39
N GLU A 100 -23.27 7.05 -3.16
CA GLU A 100 -24.15 7.52 -2.09
C GLU A 100 -23.76 8.92 -1.62
N ILE A 101 -22.46 9.20 -1.49
CA ILE A 101 -21.98 10.53 -1.11
C ILE A 101 -22.31 11.53 -2.22
N GLU A 102 -22.09 11.18 -3.50
CA GLU A 102 -22.41 12.05 -4.64
C GLU A 102 -23.90 12.42 -4.69
N LYS A 103 -24.78 11.46 -4.41
CA LYS A 103 -26.24 11.69 -4.33
C LYS A 103 -26.62 12.60 -3.17
N ASN A 104 -26.00 12.43 -2.01
CA ASN A 104 -26.33 13.20 -0.81
C ASN A 104 -25.80 14.64 -0.86
N GLU A 105 -24.63 14.87 -1.46
CA GLU A 105 -23.99 16.18 -1.49
C GLU A 105 -24.36 17.02 -2.72
N ASN A 106 -25.05 16.44 -3.71
CA ASN A 106 -25.48 17.10 -4.96
C ASN A 106 -24.35 17.92 -5.62
N VAL A 107 -23.33 17.20 -6.09
CA VAL A 107 -22.07 17.74 -6.63
C VAL A 107 -22.33 18.72 -7.78
N GLY A 108 -21.81 19.95 -7.66
CA GLY A 108 -21.91 20.97 -8.71
C GLY A 108 -21.06 20.69 -9.96
N PRO A 109 -21.22 21.47 -11.04
CA PRO A 109 -20.55 21.23 -12.33
C PRO A 109 -19.02 21.34 -12.29
N ASN A 110 -18.48 22.07 -11.32
CA ASN A 110 -17.06 22.28 -11.09
C ASN A 110 -16.56 21.54 -9.84
N GLU A 111 -17.34 20.60 -9.33
CA GLU A 111 -17.05 19.86 -8.12
C GLU A 111 -16.87 18.38 -8.42
N LYS A 112 -16.08 17.70 -7.60
CA LYS A 112 -15.84 16.25 -7.71
C LYS A 112 -15.60 15.67 -6.34
N ILE A 113 -16.12 14.48 -6.09
CA ILE A 113 -15.79 13.72 -4.88
C ILE A 113 -14.56 12.85 -5.15
N ALA A 114 -13.60 12.90 -4.23
CA ALA A 114 -12.39 12.08 -4.31
C ALA A 114 -12.08 11.46 -2.94
N TYR A 115 -11.56 10.24 -2.95
CA TYR A 115 -11.07 9.61 -1.72
C TYR A 115 -9.72 10.20 -1.34
N ILE A 116 -9.62 10.72 -0.12
CA ILE A 116 -8.39 11.36 0.41
C ILE A 116 -7.66 10.47 1.43
N GLY A 117 -8.14 9.24 1.64
CA GLY A 117 -7.54 8.24 2.52
C GLY A 117 -8.16 8.17 3.91
N GLN A 118 -7.89 7.05 4.59
CA GLN A 118 -8.32 6.78 5.98
C GLN A 118 -9.85 6.87 6.15
N GLY A 119 -10.63 6.35 5.20
CA GLY A 119 -12.09 6.38 5.29
C GLY A 119 -12.73 7.76 5.04
N ARG A 120 -11.97 8.72 4.48
CA ARG A 120 -12.45 10.08 4.22
C ARG A 120 -12.52 10.40 2.74
N PHE A 121 -13.54 11.15 2.38
CA PHE A 121 -13.77 11.69 1.04
C PHE A 121 -13.69 13.22 1.09
N GLY A 122 -13.17 13.82 0.03
CA GLY A 122 -13.09 15.26 -0.15
C GLY A 122 -13.99 15.69 -1.29
N LEU A 123 -14.79 16.73 -1.06
CA LEU A 123 -15.44 17.48 -2.13
C LEU A 123 -14.42 18.49 -2.66
N LEU A 124 -13.88 18.20 -3.84
CA LEU A 124 -12.91 19.03 -4.54
C LEU A 124 -13.66 20.03 -5.41
N TYR A 125 -13.22 21.28 -5.40
CA TYR A 125 -13.65 22.32 -6.32
C TYR A 125 -12.51 22.68 -7.26
N TYR A 126 -12.82 22.74 -8.55
CA TYR A 126 -11.90 23.16 -9.60
C TYR A 126 -12.40 24.48 -10.20
N GLU A 127 -11.53 25.48 -10.27
CA GLU A 127 -11.87 26.71 -11.01
C GLU A 127 -12.08 26.40 -12.50
N ASN A 128 -11.31 25.44 -13.03
CA ASN A 128 -11.44 24.90 -14.38
C ASN A 128 -11.43 23.37 -14.33
N ILE A 129 -12.54 22.72 -14.71
CA ILE A 129 -12.68 21.25 -14.69
C ILE A 129 -11.61 20.52 -15.55
N ARG A 130 -11.04 21.20 -16.54
CA ARG A 130 -9.98 20.65 -17.40
C ARG A 130 -8.61 20.69 -16.73
N ASP A 131 -8.40 21.60 -15.78
CA ASP A 131 -7.17 21.71 -15.02
C ASP A 131 -7.33 21.06 -13.64
N GLN A 132 -6.93 19.79 -13.55
CA GLN A 132 -7.01 19.03 -12.32
C GLN A 132 -5.87 19.32 -11.32
N ARG A 133 -4.91 20.19 -11.66
CA ARG A 133 -3.77 20.50 -10.78
C ARG A 133 -4.13 21.50 -9.70
N HIS A 134 -5.01 22.43 -10.02
CA HIS A 134 -5.45 23.49 -9.11
C HIS A 134 -6.84 23.15 -8.60
N PHE A 135 -6.90 22.67 -7.36
CA PHE A 135 -8.16 22.35 -6.70
C PHE A 135 -8.13 22.81 -5.25
N THR A 136 -9.32 23.10 -4.72
CA THR A 136 -9.52 23.38 -3.31
C THR A 136 -10.44 22.33 -2.71
N ILE A 137 -10.11 21.80 -1.53
CA ILE A 137 -11.01 20.91 -0.79
C ILE A 137 -12.04 21.80 -0.09
N LYS A 138 -13.29 21.79 -0.58
CA LYS A 138 -14.40 22.54 0.02
C LYS A 138 -14.90 21.89 1.30
N LYS A 139 -14.98 20.56 1.30
CA LYS A 139 -15.57 19.77 2.39
C LYS A 139 -14.83 18.46 2.54
N ILE A 140 -14.63 18.04 3.78
CA ILE A 140 -14.18 16.68 4.12
C ILE A 140 -15.38 15.93 4.68
N ILE A 141 -15.61 14.74 4.15
CA ILE A 141 -16.71 13.85 4.48
C ILE A 141 -16.09 12.60 5.09
N GLU A 142 -16.33 12.42 6.38
CA GLU A 142 -15.86 11.24 7.12
C GLU A 142 -16.88 10.11 7.01
N TRP A 143 -16.44 9.00 6.41
CA TRP A 143 -17.26 7.82 6.19
C TRP A 143 -16.95 6.72 7.19
N GLU A 144 -15.67 6.35 7.32
CA GLU A 144 -15.19 5.44 8.37
C GLU A 144 -14.49 6.24 9.47
N ASP A 145 -14.71 5.83 10.71
CA ASP A 145 -14.00 6.34 11.87
C ASP A 145 -12.62 5.69 11.93
N LYS A 146 -11.57 6.50 12.02
CA LYS A 146 -10.18 6.03 12.03
C LYS A 146 -9.86 5.12 13.22
N ASP A 147 -10.57 5.31 14.33
CA ASP A 147 -10.29 4.60 15.58
C ASP A 147 -11.12 3.32 15.71
N LYS A 148 -12.12 3.11 14.84
CA LYS A 148 -12.94 1.90 14.82
C LYS A 148 -12.50 0.97 13.70
N LYS A 149 -11.70 -0.02 14.07
CA LYS A 149 -11.43 -1.16 13.21
C LYS A 149 -12.65 -2.09 13.22
N SER A 150 -13.10 -2.49 12.05
CA SER A 150 -14.14 -3.51 11.92
C SER A 150 -13.53 -4.90 12.14
N GLU A 151 -14.26 -5.76 12.84
CA GLU A 151 -13.87 -7.14 13.12
C GLU A 151 -13.53 -7.92 11.83
N TRP A 152 -14.29 -7.70 10.75
CA TRP A 152 -14.05 -8.34 9.46
C TRP A 152 -12.72 -7.92 8.80
N ARG A 153 -12.25 -6.69 9.04
CA ARG A 153 -10.94 -6.23 8.53
C ARG A 153 -9.79 -6.90 9.29
N GLU A 154 -9.96 -7.11 10.59
CA GLU A 154 -8.96 -7.80 11.42
C GLU A 154 -8.87 -9.28 11.07
N GLU A 155 -10.01 -9.94 10.86
CA GLU A 155 -10.06 -11.34 10.42
C GLU A 155 -9.34 -11.51 9.08
N ILE A 156 -9.66 -10.67 8.10
CA ILE A 156 -9.01 -10.69 6.78
C ILE A 156 -7.52 -10.40 6.91
N GLY A 157 -7.14 -9.37 7.67
CA GLY A 157 -5.74 -9.03 7.91
C GLY A 157 -4.96 -10.17 8.57
N SER A 158 -5.56 -10.87 9.53
CA SER A 158 -4.98 -12.06 10.15
C SER A 158 -4.76 -13.18 9.13
N LEU A 159 -5.75 -13.46 8.30
CA LEU A 159 -5.66 -14.49 7.26
C LEU A 159 -4.58 -14.16 6.22
N TYR A 160 -4.44 -12.89 5.82
CA TYR A 160 -3.33 -12.46 4.95
C TYR A 160 -1.97 -12.51 5.64
N SER A 161 -1.89 -12.26 6.96
CA SER A 161 -0.62 -12.32 7.70
C SER A 161 -0.08 -13.74 7.88
N GLN A 162 -0.94 -14.76 7.86
CA GLN A 162 -0.53 -16.17 7.90
C GLN A 162 0.09 -16.65 6.58
N VAL A 163 0.06 -15.78 5.58
CA VAL A 163 0.38 -16.07 4.19
C VAL A 163 1.67 -15.36 3.74
N ASP A 164 2.28 -14.52 4.59
CA ASP A 164 3.55 -13.80 4.36
C ASP A 164 4.70 -14.28 5.26
#